data_AF-A0A260C2W4-F1
#
_entry.id   AF-A0A260C2W4-F1
#
_cell.length_a   1.000
_cell.length_b   1.000
_cell.length_c   1.000
_cell.angle_alpha   90.00
_cell.angle_beta   90.00
_cell.angle_gamma   90.00
#
_symmetry.space_group_name_H-M   'P 1'
#
loop_
_entity.id
_entity.type
_entity.pdbx_description
1 polymer ?
#
loop_
_entity_poly.entity_id
_entity_poly.type
_entity_poly.pdbx_seq_one_letter_code
_entity_poly.pdbx_strand_id
1 'polypeptide(L)'
;MSFSDTATAPGSGVAARTLDDLRWHREFHRQSQFRWWDTEAALVATEFTRGQDQFHTVHDLAQLERCRLALADYTTTCQRALGRALKQSQHVLDTQSWTFATDALLLLPWTCEQSSYLATWADPHDPTALSNPQVRRIQRSCERMMFGNPLILSWELSHLWSLYRAAETLLEDTLVDLTVELSESVPDATLLWATQMASKIGLEQRIAEQRTTRGEPGDPRRRLRQSYSDLR
;
A
#
# COMPACT_ATOMS: atom_id res chain seq x y z
N MET A 1 33.57 -5.84 41.16
CA MET A 1 32.92 -6.52 40.01
C MET A 1 32.23 -5.44 39.20
N SER A 2 32.79 -5.09 38.04
CA SER A 2 32.25 -4.06 37.16
C SER A 2 31.60 -4.78 35.98
N PHE A 3 30.27 -4.75 35.91
CA PHE A 3 29.52 -5.18 34.72
C PHE A 3 29.60 -4.05 33.71
N SER A 4 30.57 -4.13 32.82
CA SER A 4 30.60 -3.31 31.61
C SER A 4 29.76 -4.03 30.55
N ASP A 5 28.45 -3.75 30.53
CA ASP A 5 27.58 -4.06 29.39
C ASP A 5 28.04 -3.21 28.20
N THR A 6 28.95 -3.79 27.42
CA THR A 6 29.26 -3.31 26.08
C THR A 6 28.13 -3.78 25.18
N ALA A 7 27.16 -2.91 24.94
CA ALA A 7 26.21 -3.05 23.84
C ALA A 7 27.02 -3.20 22.56
N THR A 8 27.20 -4.44 22.12
CA THR A 8 27.87 -4.76 20.87
C THR A 8 26.93 -4.27 19.78
N ALA A 9 27.36 -3.27 18.99
CA ALA A 9 26.63 -2.87 17.79
C ALA A 9 26.28 -4.14 16.99
N PRO A 10 25.05 -4.29 16.47
CA PRO A 10 24.69 -5.46 15.68
C PRO A 10 25.70 -5.58 14.54
N GLY A 11 26.58 -6.58 14.65
CA GLY A 11 27.72 -6.70 13.76
C GLY A 11 27.26 -6.93 12.32
N SER A 12 28.09 -6.56 11.36
CA SER A 12 27.87 -6.79 9.91
C SER A 12 27.35 -8.19 9.55
N GLY A 13 27.66 -9.21 10.36
CA GLY A 13 27.14 -10.57 10.21
C GLY A 13 25.66 -10.77 10.56
N VAL A 14 25.00 -9.87 11.29
CA VAL A 14 23.54 -9.88 11.51
C VAL A 14 22.82 -9.31 10.30
N ALA A 15 23.30 -8.18 9.77
CA ALA A 15 22.76 -7.57 8.56
C ALA A 15 22.84 -8.51 7.35
N ALA A 16 24.00 -9.15 7.13
CA ALA A 16 24.18 -10.11 6.05
C ALA A 16 23.22 -11.31 6.15
N ARG A 17 23.09 -11.91 7.35
CA ARG A 17 22.15 -13.01 7.60
C ARG A 17 20.70 -12.62 7.34
N THR A 18 20.31 -11.41 7.76
CA THR A 18 18.93 -10.91 7.55
C THR A 18 18.60 -10.77 6.06
N LEU A 19 19.57 -10.32 5.25
CA LEU A 19 19.44 -10.23 3.80
C LEU A 19 19.42 -11.63 3.14
N ASP A 20 20.25 -12.56 3.61
CA ASP A 20 20.25 -13.94 3.12
C ASP A 20 18.93 -14.65 3.44
N ASP A 21 18.37 -14.46 4.63
CA ASP A 21 17.06 -14.97 5.03
C ASP A 21 15.94 -14.41 4.14
N LEU A 22 15.99 -13.10 3.81
CA LEU A 22 15.04 -12.48 2.88
C LEU A 22 15.19 -13.09 1.47
N ARG A 23 16.41 -13.31 0.99
CA ARG A 23 16.65 -13.95 -0.31
C ARG A 23 16.06 -15.36 -0.33
N TRP A 24 16.38 -16.17 0.68
CA TRP A 24 15.84 -17.52 0.82
C TRP A 24 14.31 -17.52 0.86
N HIS A 25 13.71 -16.61 1.61
CA HIS A 25 12.25 -16.46 1.71
C HIS A 25 11.62 -16.16 0.34
N ARG A 26 12.22 -15.22 -0.40
CA ARG A 26 11.77 -14.88 -1.76
C ARG A 26 11.96 -16.05 -2.72
N GLU A 27 13.03 -16.82 -2.63
CA GLU A 27 13.22 -18.03 -3.45
C GLU A 27 12.15 -19.08 -3.14
N PHE A 28 11.97 -19.41 -1.86
CA PHE A 28 11.06 -20.45 -1.40
C PHE A 28 9.60 -20.14 -1.75
N HIS A 29 9.16 -18.90 -1.59
CA HIS A 29 7.79 -18.48 -1.88
C HIS A 29 7.56 -18.02 -3.32
N ARG A 30 8.57 -18.08 -4.20
CA ARG A 30 8.52 -17.47 -5.53
C ARG A 30 8.07 -16.01 -5.44
N GLN A 31 8.88 -15.27 -4.68
CA GLN A 31 8.82 -13.88 -4.28
C GLN A 31 8.09 -13.64 -2.96
N SER A 32 6.81 -13.96 -2.80
CA SER A 32 6.05 -13.56 -1.60
C SER A 32 4.95 -14.56 -1.25
N GLN A 33 4.68 -14.73 0.05
CA GLN A 33 3.51 -15.46 0.55
C GLN A 33 2.19 -14.76 0.22
N PHE A 34 2.22 -13.43 0.11
CA PHE A 34 1.09 -12.56 -0.17
C PHE A 34 1.11 -12.01 -1.60
N ARG A 35 1.58 -12.82 -2.55
CA ARG A 35 1.44 -12.54 -3.98
C ARG A 35 -0.02 -12.36 -4.37
N TRP A 36 -0.28 -11.41 -5.25
CA TRP A 36 -1.61 -11.11 -5.76
C TRP A 36 -1.58 -10.80 -7.27
N TRP A 37 -2.71 -11.02 -7.94
CA TRP A 37 -2.92 -10.70 -9.35
C TRP A 37 -4.00 -9.62 -9.51
N ASP A 38 -4.27 -9.21 -10.75
CA ASP A 38 -5.31 -8.23 -11.06
C ASP A 38 -6.68 -8.61 -10.49
N THR A 39 -6.99 -9.91 -10.47
CA THR A 39 -8.21 -10.45 -9.87
C THR A 39 -8.34 -10.13 -8.38
N GLU A 40 -7.27 -10.20 -7.59
CA GLU A 40 -7.32 -9.92 -6.16
C GLU A 40 -7.54 -8.44 -5.88
N ALA A 41 -6.92 -7.55 -6.68
CA ALA A 41 -7.16 -6.12 -6.54
C ALA A 41 -8.63 -5.76 -6.85
N ALA A 42 -9.21 -6.39 -7.89
CA ALA A 42 -10.62 -6.26 -8.19
C ALA A 42 -11.50 -6.79 -7.06
N LEU A 43 -11.20 -7.97 -6.49
CA LEU A 43 -11.94 -8.54 -5.37
C LEU A 43 -11.94 -7.62 -4.14
N VAL A 44 -10.80 -7.01 -3.82
CA VAL A 44 -10.71 -6.02 -2.74
C VAL A 44 -11.57 -4.80 -3.06
N ALA A 45 -11.48 -4.24 -4.26
CA ALA A 45 -12.32 -3.10 -4.65
C ALA A 45 -13.82 -3.44 -4.52
N THR A 46 -14.22 -4.62 -4.98
CA THR A 46 -15.59 -5.14 -4.91
C THR A 46 -16.07 -5.38 -3.47
N GLU A 47 -15.20 -5.77 -2.55
CA GLU A 47 -15.53 -5.89 -1.13
C GLU A 47 -15.98 -4.53 -0.55
N PHE A 48 -15.28 -3.45 -0.90
CA PHE A 48 -15.60 -2.10 -0.44
C PHE A 48 -16.87 -1.54 -1.10
N THR A 49 -17.16 -1.92 -2.35
CA THR A 49 -18.43 -1.58 -3.02
C THR A 49 -19.57 -2.55 -2.68
N ARG A 50 -19.34 -3.53 -1.81
CA ARG A 50 -20.31 -4.57 -1.39
C ARG A 50 -20.88 -5.37 -2.57
N GLY A 51 -20.05 -5.67 -3.57
CA GLY A 51 -20.46 -6.43 -4.75
C GLY A 51 -21.02 -5.58 -5.89
N GLN A 52 -21.19 -4.26 -5.71
CA GLN A 52 -21.66 -3.40 -6.79
C GLN A 52 -20.54 -3.18 -7.81
N ASP A 53 -20.85 -3.45 -9.08
CA ASP A 53 -19.94 -3.37 -10.22
C ASP A 53 -20.46 -2.44 -11.34
N GLN A 54 -21.70 -1.96 -11.22
CA GLN A 54 -22.34 -1.03 -12.16
C GLN A 54 -22.76 0.25 -11.43
N PHE A 55 -22.37 1.39 -12.00
CA PHE A 55 -22.58 2.71 -11.43
C PHE A 55 -22.99 3.66 -12.56
N HIS A 56 -24.12 4.36 -12.39
CA HIS A 56 -24.69 5.17 -13.47
C HIS A 56 -25.27 6.50 -13.01
N THR A 57 -25.36 6.73 -11.71
CA THR A 57 -26.05 7.89 -11.14
C THR A 57 -25.14 8.76 -10.28
N VAL A 58 -25.56 9.99 -10.00
CA VAL A 58 -24.88 10.86 -9.02
C VAL A 58 -24.83 10.21 -7.63
N HIS A 59 -25.87 9.47 -7.24
CA HIS A 59 -25.86 8.76 -5.97
C HIS A 59 -24.79 7.67 -5.95
N ASP A 60 -24.65 6.93 -7.05
CA ASP A 60 -23.58 5.95 -7.23
C ASP A 60 -22.20 6.60 -7.15
N LEU A 61 -22.02 7.76 -7.77
CA LEU A 61 -20.78 8.53 -7.69
C LEU A 61 -20.44 8.92 -6.24
N ALA A 62 -21.42 9.42 -5.49
CA ALA A 62 -21.25 9.76 -4.08
C ALA A 62 -20.95 8.53 -3.21
N GLN A 63 -21.52 7.38 -3.55
CA GLN A 63 -21.22 6.10 -2.90
C GLN A 63 -19.80 5.64 -3.21
N LEU A 64 -19.38 5.70 -4.48
CA LEU A 64 -18.02 5.37 -4.90
C LEU A 64 -16.97 6.21 -4.18
N GLU A 65 -17.17 7.52 -4.03
CA GLU A 65 -16.23 8.37 -3.29
C GLU A 65 -16.11 7.93 -1.82
N ARG A 66 -17.23 7.58 -1.17
CA ARG A 66 -17.19 7.05 0.21
C ARG A 66 -16.46 5.71 0.30
N CYS A 67 -16.70 4.80 -0.65
CA CYS A 67 -16.01 3.51 -0.72
C CYS A 67 -14.50 3.70 -0.94
N ARG A 68 -14.11 4.62 -1.85
CA ARG A 68 -12.72 4.96 -2.13
C ARG A 68 -12.03 5.55 -0.90
N LEU A 69 -12.67 6.49 -0.20
CA LEU A 69 -12.12 7.07 1.04
C LEU A 69 -11.93 6.00 2.13
N ALA A 70 -12.91 5.13 2.34
CA ALA A 70 -12.78 4.03 3.30
C ALA A 70 -11.64 3.07 2.94
N LEU A 71 -11.46 2.79 1.65
CA LEU A 71 -10.33 1.98 1.16
C LEU A 71 -8.99 2.70 1.31
N ALA A 72 -8.93 4.02 1.09
CA ALA A 72 -7.73 4.83 1.29
C ALA A 72 -7.30 4.84 2.78
N ASP A 73 -8.25 4.94 3.71
CA ASP A 73 -7.99 4.83 5.15
C ASP A 73 -7.44 3.45 5.53
N TYR A 74 -8.02 2.39 4.95
CA TYR A 74 -7.56 1.02 5.15
C TYR A 74 -6.14 0.81 4.58
N THR A 75 -5.87 1.35 3.39
CA THR A 75 -4.56 1.34 2.72
C THR A 75 -3.51 2.09 3.55
N THR A 76 -3.89 3.23 4.13
CA THR A 76 -3.03 4.02 5.02
C THR A 76 -2.63 3.23 6.26
N THR A 77 -3.54 2.41 6.81
CA THR A 77 -3.22 1.52 7.93
C THR A 77 -2.19 0.45 7.54
N CYS A 78 -2.33 -0.16 6.36
CA CYS A 78 -1.31 -1.06 5.81
C CYS A 78 0.04 -0.35 5.64
N GLN A 79 0.04 0.89 5.12
CA GLN A 79 1.25 1.67 4.91
C GLN A 79 1.97 2.03 6.22
N ARG A 80 1.21 2.38 7.27
CA ARG A 80 1.76 2.60 8.63
C ARG A 80 2.42 1.35 9.18
N ALA A 81 1.78 0.18 9.01
CA ALA A 81 2.35 -1.09 9.44
C ALA A 81 3.66 -1.40 8.71
N LEU A 82 3.70 -1.19 7.39
CA LEU A 82 4.92 -1.29 6.59
C LEU A 82 6.01 -0.35 7.14
N GLY A 83 5.67 0.91 7.43
CA GLY A 83 6.59 1.89 8.02
C GLY A 83 7.22 1.45 9.34
N ARG A 84 6.45 0.79 10.23
CA ARG A 84 6.98 0.23 11.48
C ARG A 84 7.98 -0.88 11.22
N ALA A 85 7.68 -1.81 10.32
CA ALA A 85 8.59 -2.89 9.94
C ALA A 85 9.86 -2.35 9.25
N LEU A 86 9.72 -1.33 8.40
CA LEU A 86 10.85 -0.68 7.71
C LEU A 86 11.85 -0.04 8.70
N LYS A 87 11.36 0.59 9.77
CA LYS A 87 12.22 1.13 10.84
C LYS A 87 12.98 0.04 11.59
N GLN A 88 12.32 -1.09 11.87
CA GLN A 88 12.98 -2.25 12.48
C GLN A 88 14.06 -2.81 11.54
N SER A 89 13.79 -2.87 10.24
CA SER A 89 14.77 -3.27 9.22
C SER A 89 15.97 -2.33 9.17
N GLN A 90 15.75 -1.01 9.20
CA GLN A 90 16.84 -0.02 9.29
C GLN A 90 17.74 -0.23 10.51
N HIS A 91 17.13 -0.53 11.66
CA HIS A 91 17.86 -0.79 12.90
C HIS A 91 18.72 -2.06 12.80
N VAL A 92 18.19 -3.14 12.22
CA VAL A 92 18.93 -4.40 12.03
C VAL A 92 20.07 -4.26 11.02
N LEU A 93 19.86 -3.45 9.99
CA LEU A 93 20.87 -3.17 8.95
C LEU A 93 21.86 -2.07 9.35
N ASP A 94 21.70 -1.47 10.54
CA ASP A 94 22.49 -0.35 11.03
C ASP A 94 22.63 0.79 9.99
N THR A 95 21.50 1.19 9.39
CA THR A 95 21.48 2.21 8.33
C THR A 95 20.37 3.23 8.53
N GLN A 96 20.66 4.48 8.19
CA GLN A 96 19.68 5.56 8.12
C GLN A 96 19.17 5.80 6.68
N SER A 97 19.81 5.18 5.70
CA SER A 97 19.42 5.31 4.29
C SER A 97 18.25 4.39 3.95
N TRP A 98 17.39 4.82 3.03
CA TRP A 98 16.35 3.97 2.42
C TRP A 98 16.81 3.28 1.14
N THR A 99 18.06 3.49 0.70
CA THR A 99 18.58 2.88 -0.55
C THR A 99 18.50 1.36 -0.52
N PHE A 100 18.72 0.72 0.64
CA PHE A 100 18.60 -0.74 0.77
C PHE A 100 17.23 -1.26 0.34
N ALA A 101 16.16 -0.47 0.52
CA ALA A 101 14.81 -0.90 0.22
C ALA A 101 14.55 -0.98 -1.30
N THR A 102 15.32 -0.25 -2.11
CA THR A 102 15.22 -0.37 -3.58
C THR A 102 15.67 -1.76 -4.01
N ASP A 103 16.81 -2.21 -3.49
CA ASP A 103 17.41 -3.49 -3.89
C ASP A 103 16.73 -4.68 -3.21
N ALA A 104 16.50 -4.57 -1.90
CA ALA A 104 15.98 -5.67 -1.10
C ALA A 104 14.45 -5.81 -1.24
N LEU A 105 13.74 -4.68 -1.29
CA LEU A 105 12.27 -4.64 -1.16
C LEU A 105 11.55 -4.12 -2.41
N LEU A 106 12.27 -3.72 -3.46
CA LEU A 106 11.71 -3.11 -4.68
C LEU A 106 10.82 -1.89 -4.39
N LEU A 107 11.12 -1.18 -3.29
CA LEU A 107 10.43 0.02 -2.88
C LEU A 107 11.27 1.25 -3.20
N LEU A 108 10.62 2.31 -3.69
CA LEU A 108 11.28 3.59 -3.88
C LEU A 108 11.61 4.21 -2.51
N PRO A 109 12.79 4.85 -2.36
CA PRO A 109 13.19 5.47 -1.09
C PRO A 109 12.15 6.42 -0.49
N TRP A 110 11.50 7.24 -1.34
CA TRP A 110 10.45 8.17 -0.91
C TRP A 110 9.22 7.44 -0.33
N THR A 111 8.87 6.25 -0.84
CA THR A 111 7.78 5.44 -0.30
C THR A 111 8.11 4.95 1.09
N CYS A 112 9.36 4.52 1.31
CA CYS A 112 9.82 4.09 2.62
C CYS A 112 9.84 5.25 3.62
N GLU A 113 10.32 6.42 3.20
CA GLU A 113 10.34 7.63 4.01
C GLU A 113 8.93 8.06 4.43
N GLN A 114 8.00 8.14 3.48
CA GLN A 114 6.60 8.46 3.78
C GLN A 114 5.95 7.44 4.71
N SER A 115 6.18 6.14 4.47
CA SER A 115 5.63 5.08 5.32
C SER A 115 6.19 5.17 6.74
N SER A 116 7.50 5.42 6.87
CA SER A 116 8.18 5.64 8.14
C SER A 116 7.65 6.87 8.88
N TYR A 117 7.44 7.98 8.17
CA TYR A 117 6.85 9.20 8.69
C TYR A 117 5.44 8.95 9.23
N LEU A 118 4.56 8.34 8.43
CA LEU A 118 3.21 7.97 8.84
C LEU A 118 3.22 7.06 10.07
N ALA A 119 4.18 6.14 10.16
CA ALA A 119 4.35 5.27 11.32
C ALA A 119 4.85 6.00 12.57
N THR A 120 5.63 7.09 12.44
CA THR A 120 6.09 7.92 13.57
C THR A 120 4.94 8.69 14.20
N TRP A 121 4.12 9.30 13.37
CA TRP A 121 3.08 10.24 13.79
C TRP A 121 1.71 9.59 13.98
N ALA A 122 1.59 8.29 13.70
CA ALA A 122 0.40 7.53 14.03
C ALA A 122 0.20 7.53 15.54
N ASP A 123 -1.03 7.82 15.98
CA ASP A 123 -1.41 7.73 17.39
C ASP A 123 -1.14 6.29 17.89
N PRO A 124 -0.27 6.13 18.90
CA PRO A 124 0.03 4.81 19.47
C PRO A 124 -1.19 4.17 20.17
N HIS A 125 -2.20 4.97 20.51
CA HIS A 125 -3.42 4.54 21.18
C HIS A 125 -4.62 4.39 20.25
N ASP A 126 -4.48 4.69 18.96
CA ASP A 126 -5.55 4.46 17.99
C ASP A 126 -5.80 2.95 17.84
N PRO A 127 -6.94 2.43 18.34
CA PRO A 127 -7.24 1.01 18.25
C PRO A 127 -7.45 0.57 16.80
N THR A 128 -7.81 1.49 15.90
CA THR A 128 -8.04 1.19 14.47
C THR A 128 -6.74 0.99 13.71
N ALA A 129 -5.68 1.73 14.06
CA ALA A 129 -4.34 1.60 13.47
C ALA A 129 -3.68 0.23 13.68
N LEU A 130 -4.13 -0.54 14.67
CA LEU A 130 -3.69 -1.92 14.96
C LEU A 130 -4.76 -2.98 14.62
N SER A 131 -5.95 -2.56 14.16
CA SER A 131 -7.10 -3.45 13.99
C SER A 131 -7.12 -4.23 12.69
N ASN A 132 -6.30 -3.86 11.70
CA ASN A 132 -6.35 -4.45 10.37
C ASN A 132 -6.06 -5.98 10.44
N PRO A 133 -7.05 -6.84 10.16
CA PRO A 133 -6.92 -8.28 10.33
C PRO A 133 -5.87 -8.89 9.40
N GLN A 134 -5.68 -8.32 8.20
CA GLN A 134 -4.66 -8.80 7.26
C GLN A 134 -3.26 -8.44 7.74
N VAL A 135 -3.03 -7.22 8.22
CA VAL A 135 -1.75 -6.84 8.85
C VAL A 135 -1.41 -7.78 10.00
N ARG A 136 -2.37 -8.04 10.90
CA ARG A 136 -2.19 -8.97 12.02
C ARG A 136 -1.90 -10.40 11.56
N ARG A 137 -2.52 -10.84 10.47
CA ARG A 137 -2.28 -12.16 9.88
C ARG A 137 -0.84 -12.28 9.36
N ILE A 138 -0.35 -11.27 8.64
CA ILE A 138 1.03 -11.22 8.14
C ILE A 138 2.03 -11.24 9.30
N GLN A 139 1.82 -10.39 10.30
CA GLN A 139 2.67 -10.31 11.49
C GLN A 139 2.78 -11.69 12.18
N ARG A 140 1.64 -12.32 12.49
CA ARG A 140 1.64 -13.65 13.10
C ARG A 140 2.28 -14.73 12.24
N SER A 141 2.14 -14.63 10.91
CA SER A 141 2.80 -15.56 9.98
C SER A 141 4.32 -15.43 10.11
N CYS A 142 4.83 -14.20 10.04
CA CYS A 142 6.26 -13.88 10.13
C CYS A 142 6.85 -14.24 11.51
N GLU A 143 6.14 -13.95 12.59
CA GLU A 143 6.55 -14.30 13.97
C GLU A 143 6.73 -15.80 14.19
N ARG A 144 6.04 -16.64 13.41
CA ARG A 144 6.11 -18.10 13.52
C ARG A 144 7.16 -18.72 12.61
N MET A 145 7.81 -17.93 11.75
CA MET A 145 8.85 -18.44 10.84
C MET A 145 10.15 -18.67 11.62
N MET A 146 10.82 -19.78 11.30
CA MET A 146 12.09 -20.16 11.95
C MET A 146 13.20 -19.11 11.76
N PHE A 147 13.18 -18.40 10.64
CA PHE A 147 14.10 -17.32 10.24
C PHE A 147 13.31 -16.01 10.01
N GLY A 148 12.19 -15.83 10.71
CA GLY A 148 11.40 -14.61 10.62
C GLY A 148 12.23 -13.40 11.05
N ASN A 149 12.26 -12.36 10.22
CA ASN A 149 13.00 -11.14 10.51
C ASN A 149 12.24 -9.89 10.01
N PRO A 150 12.63 -8.68 10.45
CA PRO A 150 11.94 -7.46 10.06
C PRO A 150 11.92 -7.17 8.55
N LEU A 151 12.95 -7.60 7.81
CA LEU A 151 12.99 -7.42 6.35
C LEU A 151 11.94 -8.28 5.64
N ILE A 152 11.77 -9.54 6.07
CA ILE A 152 10.71 -10.42 5.56
C ILE A 152 9.33 -9.82 5.87
N LEU A 153 9.15 -9.28 7.09
CA LEU A 153 7.91 -8.60 7.44
C LEU A 153 7.67 -7.34 6.59
N SER A 154 8.70 -6.52 6.36
CA SER A 154 8.63 -5.36 5.47
C SER A 154 8.26 -5.76 4.04
N TRP A 155 8.84 -6.84 3.54
CA TRP A 155 8.54 -7.39 2.22
C TRP A 155 7.08 -7.83 2.11
N GLU A 156 6.59 -8.64 3.05
CA GLU A 156 5.19 -9.11 2.97
C GLU A 156 4.16 -7.99 3.17
N LEU A 157 4.46 -7.02 4.05
CA LEU A 157 3.59 -5.85 4.23
C LEU A 157 3.62 -4.92 3.01
N SER A 158 4.72 -4.85 2.25
CA SER A 158 4.76 -4.06 1.02
C SER A 158 3.85 -4.66 -0.06
N HIS A 159 3.80 -5.98 -0.16
CA HIS A 159 2.88 -6.68 -1.04
C HIS A 159 1.42 -6.45 -0.64
N LEU A 160 1.10 -6.52 0.66
CA LEU A 160 -0.24 -6.19 1.15
C LEU A 160 -0.63 -4.74 0.85
N TRP A 161 0.25 -3.78 1.15
CA TRP A 161 -0.01 -2.36 0.89
C TRP A 161 -0.20 -2.11 -0.61
N SER A 162 0.63 -2.70 -1.47
CA SER A 162 0.51 -2.55 -2.92
C SER A 162 -0.80 -3.12 -3.47
N LEU A 163 -1.33 -4.21 -2.89
CA LEU A 163 -2.65 -4.75 -3.25
C LEU A 163 -3.76 -3.73 -3.00
N TYR A 164 -3.81 -3.19 -1.77
CA TYR A 164 -4.86 -2.24 -1.39
C TYR A 164 -4.74 -0.92 -2.16
N ARG A 165 -3.51 -0.45 -2.43
CA ARG A 165 -3.28 0.71 -3.31
C ARG A 165 -3.73 0.45 -4.75
N ALA A 166 -3.53 -0.77 -5.25
CA ALA A 166 -4.00 -1.16 -6.57
C ALA A 166 -5.54 -1.19 -6.63
N ALA A 167 -6.20 -1.71 -5.59
CA ALA A 167 -7.65 -1.67 -5.47
C ALA A 167 -8.20 -0.22 -5.37
N GLU A 168 -7.54 0.66 -4.60
CA GLU A 168 -7.88 2.08 -4.54
C GLU A 168 -7.80 2.73 -5.93
N THR A 169 -6.78 2.36 -6.72
CA THR A 169 -6.63 2.84 -8.09
C THR A 169 -7.79 2.39 -8.99
N LEU A 170 -8.35 1.19 -8.81
CA LEU A 170 -9.53 0.77 -9.57
C LEU A 170 -10.77 1.60 -9.22
N LEU A 171 -10.97 1.88 -7.93
CA LEU A 171 -12.08 2.74 -7.50
C LEU A 171 -11.91 4.17 -8.01
N GLU A 172 -10.69 4.69 -8.03
CA GLU A 172 -10.36 5.99 -8.61
C GLU A 172 -10.62 6.02 -10.12
N ASP A 173 -10.16 5.00 -10.86
CA ASP A 173 -10.39 4.88 -12.31
C ASP A 173 -11.90 4.90 -12.60
N THR A 174 -12.69 4.12 -11.84
CA THR A 174 -14.16 4.04 -11.98
C THR A 174 -14.85 5.36 -11.62
N LEU A 175 -14.41 6.02 -10.55
CA LEU A 175 -14.98 7.28 -10.08
C LEU A 175 -14.75 8.41 -11.09
N VAL A 176 -13.53 8.51 -11.63
CA VAL A 176 -13.19 9.52 -12.65
C VAL A 176 -13.99 9.27 -13.92
N ASP A 177 -14.09 8.03 -14.38
CA ASP A 177 -14.88 7.70 -15.58
C ASP A 177 -16.36 8.08 -15.40
N LEU A 178 -16.98 7.68 -14.29
CA LEU A 178 -18.37 8.04 -14.00
C LEU A 178 -18.56 9.56 -13.86
N THR A 179 -17.59 10.27 -13.29
CA THR A 179 -17.63 11.74 -13.20
C THR A 179 -17.68 12.37 -14.59
N VAL A 180 -16.83 11.90 -15.50
CA VAL A 180 -16.78 12.39 -16.88
C VAL A 180 -18.08 12.08 -17.61
N GLU A 181 -18.61 10.85 -17.50
CA GLU A 181 -19.88 10.45 -18.10
C GLU A 181 -21.06 11.32 -17.60
N LEU A 182 -21.13 11.57 -16.29
CA LEU A 182 -22.19 12.39 -15.70
C LEU A 182 -22.05 13.88 -16.02
N SER A 183 -20.84 14.36 -16.33
CA SER A 183 -20.59 15.78 -16.62
C SER A 183 -21.36 16.35 -17.81
N GLU A 184 -21.80 15.49 -18.73
CA GLU A 184 -22.61 15.88 -19.88
C GLU A 184 -24.05 16.26 -19.50
N SER A 185 -24.55 15.75 -18.38
CA SER A 185 -25.98 15.81 -18.02
C SER A 185 -26.26 16.38 -16.62
N VAL A 186 -25.23 16.53 -15.79
CA VAL A 186 -25.34 16.91 -14.38
C VAL A 186 -24.63 18.25 -14.13
N PRO A 187 -25.23 19.18 -13.35
CA PRO A 187 -24.58 20.44 -12.99
C PRO A 187 -23.31 20.23 -12.17
N ASP A 188 -22.27 21.05 -12.41
CA ASP A 188 -20.97 21.00 -11.71
C ASP A 188 -21.11 20.93 -10.18
N ALA A 189 -22.00 21.72 -9.58
CA ALA A 189 -22.21 21.75 -8.14
C ALA A 189 -22.62 20.37 -7.56
N THR A 190 -23.36 19.59 -8.33
CA THR A 190 -23.81 18.25 -7.94
C THR A 190 -22.66 17.24 -8.03
N LEU A 191 -21.82 17.36 -9.06
CA LEU A 191 -20.61 16.54 -9.21
C LEU A 191 -19.62 16.82 -8.07
N LEU A 192 -19.39 18.11 -7.77
CA LEU A 192 -18.51 18.53 -6.67
C LEU A 192 -18.96 17.98 -5.32
N TRP A 193 -20.27 18.02 -5.06
CA TRP A 193 -20.84 17.40 -3.86
C TRP A 193 -20.59 15.89 -3.83
N ALA A 194 -20.86 15.18 -4.93
CA ALA A 194 -20.73 13.73 -5.00
C ALA A 194 -19.27 13.27 -4.86
N THR A 195 -18.32 13.96 -5.48
CA THR A 195 -16.88 13.66 -5.42
C THR A 195 -16.19 14.29 -4.20
N GLN A 196 -16.94 14.99 -3.34
CA GLN A 196 -16.42 15.74 -2.18
C GLN A 196 -15.29 16.73 -2.54
N MET A 197 -15.34 17.32 -3.73
CA MET A 197 -14.34 18.29 -4.19
C MET A 197 -14.78 19.71 -3.84
N ALA A 198 -13.83 20.50 -3.33
CA ALA A 198 -14.10 21.88 -2.94
C ALA A 198 -14.30 22.84 -4.13
N SER A 199 -13.75 22.51 -5.30
CA SER A 199 -13.80 23.37 -6.48
C SER A 199 -13.76 22.58 -7.78
N LYS A 200 -14.31 23.17 -8.84
CA LYS A 200 -14.27 22.62 -10.21
C LYS A 200 -12.83 22.40 -10.69
N ILE A 201 -11.95 23.37 -10.44
CA ILE A 201 -10.53 23.26 -10.79
C ILE A 201 -9.89 22.04 -10.11
N GLY A 202 -10.21 21.79 -8.84
CA GLY A 202 -9.71 20.60 -8.13
C GLY A 202 -10.21 19.30 -8.76
N LEU A 203 -11.49 19.27 -9.18
CA LEU A 203 -12.04 18.12 -9.88
C LEU A 203 -11.39 17.89 -11.25
N GLU A 204 -11.21 18.95 -12.03
CA GLU A 204 -10.52 18.91 -13.33
C GLU A 204 -9.06 18.44 -13.18
N GLN A 205 -8.36 18.92 -12.15
CA GLN A 205 -7.00 18.49 -11.83
C GLN A 205 -6.95 17.00 -11.51
N ARG A 206 -7.89 16.49 -10.69
CA ARG A 206 -7.99 15.07 -10.34
C ARG A 206 -8.21 14.21 -11.58
N ILE A 207 -9.13 14.62 -12.46
CA ILE A 207 -9.38 13.94 -13.75
C ILE A 207 -8.10 13.96 -14.60
N ALA A 208 -7.47 15.12 -14.77
CA ALA A 208 -6.27 15.26 -15.59
C ALA A 208 -5.08 14.44 -15.07
N GLU A 209 -4.87 14.38 -13.75
CA GLU A 209 -3.82 13.57 -13.12
C GLU A 209 -4.08 12.08 -13.33
N GLN A 210 -5.32 11.62 -13.15
CA GLN A 210 -5.71 10.25 -13.42
C GLN A 210 -5.49 9.91 -14.90
N ARG A 211 -5.93 10.77 -15.84
CA ARG A 211 -5.75 10.54 -17.29
C ARG A 211 -4.28 10.54 -17.72
N THR A 212 -3.47 11.39 -17.11
CA THR A 212 -2.02 11.43 -17.37
C THR A 212 -1.36 10.12 -16.92
N THR A 213 -1.72 9.62 -15.74
CA THR A 213 -1.07 8.46 -15.12
C THR A 213 -1.61 7.13 -15.66
N ARG A 214 -2.93 7.05 -15.85
CA ARG A 214 -3.68 5.81 -16.09
C ARG A 214 -4.27 5.73 -17.49
N GLY A 215 -4.47 6.86 -18.17
CA GLY A 215 -5.05 6.93 -19.51
C GLY A 215 -6.57 6.84 -19.53
N GLU A 216 -7.13 6.81 -20.74
CA GLU A 216 -8.57 6.68 -21.02
C GLU A 216 -9.08 5.23 -20.80
N PRO A 217 -10.41 5.01 -20.73
CA PRO A 217 -10.96 3.66 -20.69
C PRO A 217 -10.40 2.77 -21.80
N GLY A 218 -9.91 1.58 -21.42
CA GLY A 218 -9.24 0.64 -22.33
C GLY A 218 -7.73 0.83 -22.48
N ASP A 219 -7.13 1.88 -21.90
CA ASP A 219 -5.67 2.08 -21.93
C ASP A 219 -4.95 0.92 -21.20
N PRO A 220 -3.90 0.31 -21.79
CA PRO A 220 -3.13 -0.76 -21.16
C PRO A 220 -2.56 -0.41 -19.79
N ARG A 221 -2.27 0.87 -19.51
CA ARG A 221 -1.78 1.35 -18.20
C ARG A 221 -2.77 1.11 -17.07
N ARG A 222 -4.06 0.94 -17.39
CA ARG A 222 -5.10 0.60 -16.40
C ARG A 222 -4.99 -0.83 -15.87
N ARG A 223 -4.31 -1.73 -16.59
CA ARG A 223 -4.09 -3.11 -16.13
C ARG A 223 -3.14 -3.13 -14.96
N LEU A 224 -3.66 -3.51 -13.80
CA LEU A 224 -2.87 -3.69 -12.59
C LEU A 224 -2.06 -4.96 -12.71
N ARG A 225 -0.75 -4.87 -12.47
CA ARG A 225 0.11 -6.05 -12.38
C ARG A 225 1.11 -5.84 -11.27
N GLN A 226 1.17 -6.80 -10.36
CA GLN A 226 2.29 -6.94 -9.47
C GLN A 226 3.50 -7.37 -10.31
N SER A 227 4.55 -6.55 -10.30
CA SER A 227 5.82 -6.87 -10.94
C SER A 227 6.83 -7.32 -9.90
N TYR A 228 7.60 -8.33 -10.28
CA TYR A 228 8.76 -8.79 -9.52
C TYR A 228 9.99 -8.62 -10.39
N SER A 229 11.10 -8.19 -9.80
CA SER A 229 12.39 -8.36 -10.45
C SER A 229 12.85 -9.81 -10.33
N ASP A 230 13.59 -10.28 -11.32
CA ASP A 230 14.29 -11.56 -11.22
C ASP A 230 15.21 -11.55 -9.99
N LEU A 231 15.20 -12.66 -9.25
CA LEU A 231 16.14 -12.89 -8.16
C LEU A 231 17.54 -12.99 -8.78
N ARG A 232 18.38 -11.97 -8.57
CA ARG A 232 19.80 -12.00 -8.92
C ARG A 232 20.64 -12.44 -7.74
#